data_AF-A0A1X7L7N7-F1
#
_entry.id   AF-A0A1X7L7N7-F1
#
_cell.length_a   1.000
_cell.length_b   1.000
_cell.length_c   1.000
_cell.angle_alpha   90.00
_cell.angle_beta   90.00
_cell.angle_gamma   90.00
#
_symmetry.space_group_name_H-M   'P 1'
#
loop_
_entity.id
_entity.type
_entity.pdbx_description
1 polymer ?
#
loop_
_entity_poly.entity_id
_entity_poly.type
_entity_poly.pdbx_seq_one_letter_code
_entity_poly.pdbx_strand_id
1 'polypeptide(L)'
;MLNMSQKVDTTTLSSLAKVFPDEELKDAAYVKGSALLDESYSFQVAYRSAQLWKGVSVRVQSELAPYITLYEVGLAPSELPNHADHDEHCLRTAPGLYPDPLYPLSEAKVDVMAGQWRSVFVEVNLDDQVKPGTYEIKLSFEEQGQELGAAAFQLEVIGSKLPAQTLTHTEWFHADCLATYYKVDALSEEHWKLIRSFVRTAVEHGMNMILTPLFTLPLDTAVGGERPTVQLVGVEVTGQDQYGFDFSSLDRWIDMCIEEGVSYIEFSHLFTQWGVKHAPKIVATVNGEEKRIFGWDTDAMGEAYGQFLSQFLPQLKAYIVEKEIADRCYFHVSDEPSLEHLGNYEAASKRLREGLGDDVTFIDALSNIDFYERGIVEHPIPANDHITPFIEHGVDPLWTYYCVSQRQKVSNRFFCMPSARNRVLGIQMYKFNVKGFLHWGYNFWYTQFSTRAIDPYRVTDSGRAFPSGDPFLVYPGEDGPIGSLRLKVMREALQDMRALQLLEELAGREAAMALVEKQVDEPITFSSYPREAAWLLGLREAVNDAIKQSIHSHL
;
A
#
# COMPACT_ATOMS: atom_id res chain seq x y z
N MET A 1 33.49 31.02 18.49
CA MET A 1 32.65 30.24 19.42
C MET A 1 31.21 30.56 19.06
N LEU A 2 30.47 29.60 18.50
CA LEU A 2 29.04 29.76 18.27
C LEU A 2 28.37 30.06 19.62
N ASN A 3 27.54 31.10 19.65
CA ASN A 3 26.72 31.40 20.82
C ASN A 3 25.77 30.20 21.03
N MET A 4 25.58 29.70 22.26
CA MET A 4 24.72 28.52 22.51
C MET A 4 23.27 28.69 21.99
N SER A 5 22.88 29.92 21.64
CA SER A 5 21.60 30.27 21.02
C SER A 5 21.50 30.04 19.51
N GLN A 6 22.58 29.69 18.81
CA GLN A 6 22.63 29.54 17.34
C GLN A 6 22.74 28.09 16.85
N LYS A 7 22.53 27.10 17.74
CA LYS A 7 22.71 25.68 17.40
C LYS A 7 21.40 25.04 16.93
N VAL A 8 21.51 24.12 15.98
CA VAL A 8 20.46 23.14 15.66
C VAL A 8 20.82 21.84 16.36
N ASP A 9 19.99 21.42 17.30
CA ASP A 9 20.07 20.09 17.89
C ASP A 9 19.64 19.06 16.85
N THR A 10 20.37 17.96 16.75
CA THR A 10 20.08 16.90 15.79
C THR A 10 20.21 15.53 16.46
N THR A 11 19.42 14.55 16.02
CA THR A 11 19.48 13.17 16.51
C THR A 11 19.08 12.23 15.38
N THR A 12 19.88 11.20 15.13
CA THR A 12 19.50 10.15 14.18
C THR A 12 18.52 9.18 14.83
N LEU A 13 17.46 8.84 14.10
CA LEU A 13 16.39 7.95 14.52
C LEU A 13 16.18 6.89 13.44
N SER A 14 15.56 5.76 13.81
CA SER A 14 15.15 4.78 12.81
C SER A 14 14.03 5.34 11.93
N SER A 15 13.80 4.74 10.75
CA SER A 15 12.65 5.09 9.90
C SER A 15 11.30 4.90 10.58
N LEU A 16 11.23 4.09 11.64
CA LEU A 16 10.00 3.78 12.38
C LEU A 16 9.56 4.88 13.34
N ALA A 17 10.42 5.86 13.64
CA ALA A 17 10.09 6.96 14.53
C ALA A 17 8.99 7.85 13.91
N LYS A 18 8.08 8.36 14.75
CA LYS A 18 7.12 9.40 14.36
C LYS A 18 7.41 10.64 15.18
N VAL A 19 8.13 11.58 14.56
CA VAL A 19 8.60 12.81 15.21
C VAL A 19 7.47 13.83 15.27
N PHE A 20 6.87 13.97 16.45
CA PHE A 20 5.83 14.96 16.67
C PHE A 20 6.39 16.31 17.13
N PRO A 21 5.83 17.43 16.66
CA PRO A 21 6.37 18.76 16.92
C PRO A 21 6.07 19.29 18.33
N ASP A 22 5.12 18.67 19.04
CA ASP A 22 4.51 19.15 20.29
C ASP A 22 4.99 18.39 21.54
N GLU A 23 5.97 17.49 21.39
CA GLU A 23 6.55 16.72 22.49
C GLU A 23 8.07 16.53 22.31
N GLU A 24 8.74 16.07 23.37
CA GLU A 24 10.14 15.65 23.29
C GLU A 24 10.29 14.31 22.57
N LEU A 25 11.47 14.06 21.99
CA LEU A 25 11.79 12.78 21.37
C LEU A 25 11.70 11.66 22.41
N LYS A 26 10.92 10.62 22.09
CA LYS A 26 10.77 9.40 22.90
C LYS A 26 11.65 8.26 22.40
N ASP A 27 11.91 8.23 21.09
CA ASP A 27 12.72 7.21 20.44
C ASP A 27 14.20 7.35 20.80
N ALA A 28 14.87 6.21 20.99
CA ALA A 28 16.30 6.18 21.23
C ALA A 28 17.07 6.51 19.94
N ALA A 29 18.28 7.05 20.10
CA ALA A 29 19.17 7.32 18.96
C ALA A 29 19.49 6.02 18.21
N TYR A 30 19.39 6.07 16.89
CA TYR A 30 19.68 4.97 15.99
C TYR A 30 20.71 5.43 14.96
N VAL A 31 21.94 4.93 15.06
CA VAL A 31 23.12 5.51 14.39
C VAL A 31 23.76 4.59 13.35
N LYS A 32 23.26 3.36 13.22
CA LYS A 32 23.79 2.39 12.27
C LYS A 32 22.75 1.34 11.88
N GLY A 33 22.98 0.71 10.73
CA GLY A 33 22.29 -0.51 10.32
C GLY A 33 22.89 -1.10 9.05
N SER A 34 22.27 -2.14 8.53
CA SER A 34 22.73 -2.87 7.35
C SER A 34 21.60 -3.09 6.33
N ALA A 35 21.99 -3.21 5.06
CA ALA A 35 21.09 -3.45 3.94
C ALA A 35 21.75 -4.34 2.89
N LEU A 36 20.93 -5.02 2.12
CA LEU A 36 21.32 -5.78 0.94
C LEU A 36 21.40 -4.86 -0.29
N LEU A 37 21.98 -5.34 -1.38
CA LEU A 37 21.84 -4.73 -2.71
C LEU A 37 20.41 -4.95 -3.22
N ASP A 38 19.95 -4.09 -4.13
CA ASP A 38 18.58 -4.01 -4.64
C ASP A 38 17.52 -3.79 -3.53
N GLU A 39 17.94 -3.20 -2.39
CA GLU A 39 17.11 -2.81 -1.25
C GLU A 39 17.07 -1.28 -1.11
N SER A 40 15.98 -0.74 -0.58
CA SER A 40 15.89 0.64 -0.12
C SER A 40 16.03 0.70 1.40
N TYR A 41 17.07 1.35 1.90
CA TYR A 41 17.26 1.57 3.34
C TYR A 41 16.76 2.95 3.74
N SER A 42 16.21 3.09 4.96
CA SER A 42 15.71 4.38 5.42
C SER A 42 16.00 4.64 6.90
N PHE A 43 16.24 5.91 7.23
CA PHE A 43 16.36 6.41 8.59
C PHE A 43 15.89 7.88 8.66
N GLN A 44 15.85 8.48 9.84
CA GLN A 44 15.46 9.87 10.02
C GLN A 44 16.53 10.67 10.76
N VAL A 45 16.63 11.96 10.46
CA VAL A 45 17.37 12.92 11.28
C VAL A 45 16.37 13.92 11.85
N ALA A 46 16.09 13.79 13.15
CA ALA A 46 15.30 14.76 13.88
C ALA A 46 16.14 16.01 14.16
N TYR A 47 15.52 17.19 14.06
CA TYR A 47 16.17 18.47 14.28
C TYR A 47 15.27 19.47 15.02
N ARG A 48 15.89 20.34 15.83
CA ARG A 48 15.22 21.42 16.57
C ARG A 48 16.18 22.57 16.84
N SER A 49 15.66 23.79 16.95
CA SER A 49 16.41 24.92 17.51
C SER A 49 15.55 25.74 18.46
N ALA A 50 16.18 26.50 19.36
CA ALA A 50 15.49 27.48 20.19
C ALA A 50 14.97 28.70 19.38
N GLN A 51 15.48 28.89 18.16
CA GLN A 51 15.14 30.00 17.27
C GLN A 51 14.57 29.48 15.95
N LEU A 52 13.85 30.36 15.26
CA LEU A 52 13.37 30.08 13.91
C LEU A 52 14.49 30.33 12.91
N TRP A 53 14.78 29.33 12.08
CA TRP A 53 15.65 29.46 10.90
C TRP A 53 14.85 29.11 9.65
N LYS A 54 15.04 29.88 8.58
CA LYS A 54 14.29 29.74 7.33
C LYS A 54 15.23 29.34 6.20
N GLY A 55 14.86 28.32 5.43
CA GLY A 55 15.66 27.88 4.29
C GLY A 55 17.06 27.35 4.65
N VAL A 56 17.20 26.69 5.81
CA VAL A 56 18.45 26.05 6.24
C VAL A 56 18.80 24.95 5.26
N SER A 57 20.01 25.01 4.71
CA SER A 57 20.48 24.01 3.75
C SER A 57 20.83 22.70 4.47
N VAL A 58 20.45 21.57 3.89
CA VAL A 58 20.74 20.23 4.39
C VAL A 58 21.71 19.57 3.42
N ARG A 59 22.97 19.45 3.83
CA ARG A 59 24.05 18.92 3.00
C ARG A 59 24.34 17.46 3.37
N VAL A 60 24.24 16.56 2.39
CA VAL A 60 24.67 15.16 2.53
C VAL A 60 26.15 15.05 2.18
N GLN A 61 26.92 14.39 3.05
CA GLN A 61 28.31 14.03 2.83
C GLN A 61 28.42 12.50 2.97
N SER A 62 28.54 11.81 1.84
CA SER A 62 28.71 10.36 1.76
C SER A 62 29.17 9.95 0.36
N GLU A 63 29.82 8.79 0.23
CA GLU A 63 30.00 8.15 -1.08
C GLU A 63 28.66 7.65 -1.66
N LEU A 64 27.65 7.44 -0.81
CA LEU A 64 26.29 7.07 -1.22
C LEU A 64 25.42 8.26 -1.65
N ALA A 65 25.95 9.48 -1.68
CA ALA A 65 25.17 10.69 -2.00
C ALA A 65 24.33 10.60 -3.30
N PRO A 66 24.79 9.99 -4.41
CA PRO A 66 23.99 9.82 -5.62
C PRO A 66 22.74 8.94 -5.46
N TYR A 67 22.71 8.11 -4.41
CA TYR A 67 21.66 7.14 -4.12
C TYR A 67 20.70 7.62 -3.02
N ILE A 68 20.95 8.82 -2.48
CA ILE A 68 20.21 9.37 -1.34
C ILE A 68 19.15 10.34 -1.83
N THR A 69 17.91 10.10 -1.41
CA THR A 69 16.80 11.06 -1.52
C THR A 69 16.42 11.55 -0.12
N LEU A 70 16.27 12.87 0.02
CA LEU A 70 15.83 13.49 1.26
C LEU A 70 14.37 13.94 1.15
N TYR A 71 13.62 13.71 2.22
CA TYR A 71 12.25 14.20 2.34
C TYR A 71 12.08 14.97 3.65
N GLU A 72 11.39 16.10 3.61
CA GLU A 72 10.83 16.70 4.83
C GLU A 72 9.62 15.88 5.24
N VAL A 73 9.59 15.47 6.51
CA VAL A 73 8.41 14.82 7.09
C VAL A 73 7.40 15.90 7.45
N GLY A 74 6.40 16.03 6.57
CA GLY A 74 5.28 16.93 6.74
C GLY A 74 4.30 16.47 7.81
N LEU A 75 3.39 17.37 8.18
CA LEU A 75 2.35 17.12 9.17
C LEU A 75 0.97 17.13 8.53
N ALA A 76 0.21 16.06 8.73
CA ALA A 76 -1.17 15.93 8.29
C ALA A 76 -2.15 16.03 9.47
N PRO A 77 -3.32 16.67 9.31
CA PRO A 77 -4.33 16.71 10.35
C PRO A 77 -4.97 15.34 10.56
N SER A 78 -5.31 15.01 11.79
CA SER A 78 -6.12 13.86 12.18
C SER A 78 -7.24 14.32 13.11
N GLU A 79 -8.47 14.25 12.62
CA GLU A 79 -9.67 14.55 13.42
C GLU A 79 -10.24 13.27 14.06
N LEU A 80 -10.16 12.13 13.36
CA LEU A 80 -10.39 10.79 13.90
C LEU A 80 -9.10 9.94 13.90
N PRO A 81 -8.28 9.99 14.97
CA PRO A 81 -7.07 9.16 15.04
C PRO A 81 -7.36 7.65 15.15
N ASN A 82 -8.42 7.26 15.87
CA ASN A 82 -8.83 5.87 16.05
C ASN A 82 -10.29 5.78 16.58
N HIS A 83 -10.89 4.60 16.58
CA HIS A 83 -12.21 4.35 17.20
C HIS A 83 -12.09 4.15 18.72
N ALA A 84 -13.21 4.32 19.44
CA ALA A 84 -13.24 4.32 20.91
C ALA A 84 -12.78 3.02 21.59
N ASP A 85 -12.91 1.88 20.93
CA ASP A 85 -12.50 0.56 21.42
C ASP A 85 -11.15 0.12 20.83
N HIS A 86 -10.25 1.06 20.57
CA HIS A 86 -8.86 0.77 20.23
C HIS A 86 -8.11 0.09 21.39
N ASP A 87 -7.01 -0.60 21.08
CA ASP A 87 -6.10 -1.11 22.10
C ASP A 87 -5.09 -0.04 22.58
N GLU A 88 -4.30 -0.36 23.61
CA GLU A 88 -3.26 0.54 24.13
C GLU A 88 -2.07 0.76 23.17
N HIS A 89 -1.96 0.00 22.08
CA HIS A 89 -0.82 0.01 21.16
C HIS A 89 -0.96 1.14 20.11
N CYS A 90 -1.10 2.36 20.62
CA CYS A 90 -1.17 3.62 19.88
C CYS A 90 -0.16 4.62 20.47
N LEU A 91 0.43 5.48 19.64
CA LEU A 91 1.33 6.55 20.07
C LEU A 91 0.59 7.68 20.80
N ARG A 92 -0.61 8.02 20.31
CA ARG A 92 -1.54 9.01 20.88
C ARG A 92 -2.92 8.83 20.26
N THR A 93 -3.98 9.24 20.94
CA THR A 93 -5.37 9.12 20.47
C THR A 93 -6.10 10.46 20.37
N ALA A 94 -5.40 11.56 20.68
CA ALA A 94 -5.94 12.91 20.58
C ALA A 94 -5.92 13.42 19.12
N PRO A 95 -6.96 14.13 18.66
CA PRO A 95 -6.91 14.85 17.40
C PRO A 95 -5.74 15.84 17.35
N GLY A 96 -5.14 16.04 16.17
CA GLY A 96 -3.97 16.91 16.03
C GLY A 96 -3.21 16.74 14.73
N LEU A 97 -1.96 17.19 14.72
CA LEU A 97 -1.05 17.06 13.59
C LEU A 97 -0.15 15.84 13.75
N TYR A 98 -0.08 15.00 12.73
CA TYR A 98 0.68 13.74 12.72
C TYR A 98 1.71 13.74 11.60
N PRO A 99 2.94 13.24 11.83
CA PRO A 99 3.94 13.11 10.78
C PRO A 99 3.53 12.01 9.79
N ASP A 100 3.35 12.36 8.52
CA ASP A 100 3.00 11.37 7.48
C ASP A 100 3.48 11.73 6.06
N PRO A 101 3.07 12.83 5.41
CA PRO A 101 3.48 13.12 4.04
C PRO A 101 4.99 13.38 3.96
N LEU A 102 5.66 12.82 2.95
CA LEU A 102 7.10 12.95 2.72
C LEU A 102 7.34 13.86 1.52
N TYR A 103 7.63 15.13 1.77
CA TYR A 103 7.87 16.12 0.71
C TYR A 103 9.31 16.02 0.21
N PRO A 104 9.56 15.70 -1.08
CA PRO A 104 10.92 15.64 -1.62
C PRO A 104 11.64 16.99 -1.49
N LEU A 105 12.89 16.96 -0.99
CA LEU A 105 13.70 18.17 -0.82
C LEU A 105 14.57 18.45 -2.06
N SER A 106 13.95 18.94 -3.13
CA SER A 106 14.64 19.23 -4.41
C SER A 106 15.76 20.27 -4.28
N GLU A 107 15.58 21.30 -3.44
CA GLU A 107 16.63 22.28 -3.11
C GLU A 107 17.42 21.92 -1.84
N ALA A 108 17.13 20.78 -1.20
CA ALA A 108 17.74 20.35 0.06
C ALA A 108 17.68 21.45 1.15
N LYS A 109 16.55 22.14 1.31
CA LYS A 109 16.36 23.19 2.34
C LYS A 109 15.16 22.89 3.23
N VAL A 110 15.30 23.18 4.50
CA VAL A 110 14.22 23.03 5.48
C VAL A 110 14.06 24.28 6.34
N ASP A 111 12.86 24.46 6.88
CA ASP A 111 12.63 25.41 7.96
C ASP A 111 12.86 24.74 9.31
N VAL A 112 13.64 25.37 10.19
CA VAL A 112 13.83 24.94 11.57
C VAL A 112 12.93 25.76 12.48
N MET A 113 11.81 25.17 12.87
CA MET A 113 10.81 25.83 13.71
C MET A 113 11.29 25.96 15.15
N ALA A 114 11.11 27.15 15.74
CA ALA A 114 11.51 27.41 17.12
C ALA A 114 10.78 26.49 18.10
N GLY A 115 11.53 25.73 18.89
CA GLY A 115 11.02 24.85 19.95
C GLY A 115 10.32 23.57 19.48
N GLN A 116 10.26 23.29 18.17
CA GLN A 116 9.59 22.11 17.63
C GLN A 116 10.60 21.11 17.09
N TRP A 117 10.43 19.83 17.45
CA TRP A 117 11.10 18.76 16.73
C TRP A 117 10.46 18.59 15.34
N ARG A 118 11.32 18.49 14.33
CA ARG A 118 10.98 18.15 12.94
C ARG A 118 11.95 17.08 12.45
N SER A 119 11.72 16.50 11.28
CA SER A 119 12.62 15.47 10.78
C SER A 119 12.78 15.49 9.26
N VAL A 120 13.98 15.15 8.83
CA VAL A 120 14.28 14.76 7.45
C VAL A 120 14.30 13.24 7.40
N PHE A 121 13.48 12.65 6.53
CA PHE A 121 13.52 11.24 6.19
C PHE A 121 14.57 11.04 5.10
N VAL A 122 15.49 10.11 5.33
CA VAL A 122 16.61 9.80 4.44
C VAL A 122 16.34 8.42 3.84
N GLU A 123 16.20 8.36 2.52
CA GLU A 123 16.09 7.11 1.78
C GLU A 123 17.37 6.88 0.99
N VAL A 124 17.91 5.66 1.04
CA VAL A 124 19.09 5.21 0.31
C VAL A 124 18.69 4.04 -0.59
N ASN A 125 18.64 4.26 -1.90
CA ASN A 125 18.29 3.23 -2.87
C ASN A 125 19.55 2.52 -3.38
N LEU A 126 19.80 1.30 -2.90
CA LEU A 126 21.05 0.58 -3.13
C LEU A 126 20.93 -0.29 -4.38
N ASP A 127 21.13 0.27 -5.56
CA ASP A 127 21.17 -0.52 -6.79
C ASP A 127 22.41 -1.44 -6.86
N ASP A 128 22.47 -2.27 -7.90
CA ASP A 128 23.54 -3.24 -8.09
C ASP A 128 24.91 -2.64 -8.49
N GLN A 129 24.99 -1.32 -8.66
CA GLN A 129 26.24 -0.60 -8.91
C GLN A 129 26.92 -0.17 -7.61
N VAL A 130 26.18 -0.14 -6.49
CA VAL A 130 26.75 0.16 -5.17
C VAL A 130 27.71 -0.95 -4.76
N LYS A 131 28.91 -0.56 -4.31
CA LYS A 131 29.90 -1.54 -3.83
C LYS A 131 29.55 -1.98 -2.41
N PRO A 132 29.72 -3.26 -2.06
CA PRO A 132 29.60 -3.70 -0.68
C PRO A 132 30.67 -3.03 0.21
N GLY A 133 30.28 -2.64 1.42
CA GLY A 133 31.14 -1.91 2.34
C GLY A 133 30.37 -1.12 3.39
N THR A 134 31.11 -0.46 4.28
CA THR A 134 30.53 0.41 5.31
C THR A 134 30.70 1.87 4.92
N TYR A 135 29.59 2.60 4.90
CA TYR A 135 29.52 3.99 4.48
C TYR A 135 29.06 4.87 5.63
N GLU A 136 29.68 6.04 5.78
CA GLU A 136 29.20 7.10 6.64
C GLU A 136 28.32 8.06 5.83
N ILE A 137 27.14 8.38 6.36
CA ILE A 137 26.20 9.36 5.82
C ILE A 137 26.08 10.48 6.84
N LYS A 138 26.74 11.62 6.58
CA LYS A 138 26.63 12.81 7.42
C LYS A 138 25.64 13.80 6.81
N LEU A 139 24.66 14.25 7.58
CA LEU A 139 23.75 15.34 7.25
C LEU A 139 24.13 16.58 8.06
N SER A 140 24.56 17.64 7.38
CA SER A 140 24.89 18.94 7.97
C SER A 140 23.78 19.96 7.67
N PHE A 141 23.30 20.65 8.71
CA PHE A 141 22.37 21.78 8.60
C PHE A 141 23.19 23.07 8.57
N GLU A 142 23.11 23.81 7.47
CA GLU A 142 23.99 24.94 7.15
C GLU A 142 23.20 26.21 6.83
N GLU A 143 23.67 27.36 7.31
CA GLU A 143 23.16 28.69 6.98
C GLU A 143 24.33 29.55 6.50
N GLN A 144 24.24 30.12 5.30
CA GLN A 144 25.31 30.94 4.70
C GLN A 144 26.71 30.28 4.74
N GLY A 145 26.76 28.94 4.60
CA GLY A 145 27.99 28.16 4.63
C GLY A 145 28.53 27.84 6.03
N GLN A 146 27.82 28.21 7.10
CA GLN A 146 28.16 27.87 8.48
C GLN A 146 27.31 26.70 8.97
N GLU A 147 27.96 25.63 9.45
CA GLU A 147 27.28 24.49 10.07
C GLU A 147 26.62 24.90 11.40
N LEU A 148 25.30 24.71 11.48
CA LEU A 148 24.47 24.95 12.66
C LEU A 148 24.32 23.69 13.52
N GLY A 149 24.37 22.51 12.89
CA GLY A 149 24.27 21.20 13.52
C GLY A 149 24.47 20.08 12.50
N ALA A 150 24.83 18.89 12.96
CA ALA A 150 25.01 17.74 12.08
C ALA A 150 24.77 16.41 12.81
N ALA A 151 24.31 15.41 12.05
CA ALA A 151 24.13 14.05 12.50
C ALA A 151 24.77 13.08 11.50
N ALA A 152 25.19 11.91 11.97
CA ALA A 152 25.83 10.89 11.14
C ALA A 152 25.18 9.52 11.35
N PHE A 153 25.07 8.76 10.26
CA PHE A 153 24.55 7.41 10.23
C PHE A 153 25.53 6.49 9.50
N GLN A 154 25.77 5.29 10.03
CA GLN A 154 26.62 4.28 9.41
C GLN A 154 25.77 3.19 8.74
N LEU A 155 25.87 3.06 7.42
CA LEU A 155 25.19 2.02 6.66
C LEU A 155 26.18 0.98 6.15
N GLU A 156 25.98 -0.28 6.51
CA GLU A 156 26.68 -1.40 5.88
C GLU A 156 25.88 -1.94 4.68
N VAL A 157 26.50 -1.97 3.51
CA VAL A 157 25.97 -2.60 2.30
C VAL A 157 26.57 -4.00 2.19
N ILE A 158 25.71 -5.01 2.30
CA ILE A 158 26.09 -6.42 2.23
C ILE A 158 26.11 -6.86 0.76
N GLY A 159 27.13 -7.64 0.39
CA GLY A 159 27.32 -8.15 -0.98
C GLY A 159 26.36 -9.24 -1.43
N SER A 160 25.08 -9.17 -1.01
CA SER A 160 24.00 -10.03 -1.46
C SER A 160 22.85 -9.18 -1.96
N LYS A 161 22.14 -9.66 -2.98
CA LYS A 161 20.95 -9.00 -3.51
C LYS A 161 19.70 -9.45 -2.76
N LEU A 162 18.78 -8.52 -2.49
CA LEU A 162 17.46 -8.83 -2.00
C LEU A 162 16.67 -9.53 -3.13
N PRO A 163 16.18 -10.78 -2.94
CA PRO A 163 15.51 -11.54 -4.01
C PRO A 163 14.22 -10.87 -4.45
N ALA A 164 13.73 -11.06 -5.67
CA ALA A 164 12.48 -10.45 -6.13
C ALA A 164 11.28 -10.78 -5.22
N GLN A 165 10.27 -9.91 -5.20
CA GLN A 165 9.07 -10.15 -4.40
C GLN A 165 8.25 -11.32 -4.95
N THR A 166 7.89 -12.28 -4.08
CA THR A 166 7.01 -13.40 -4.43
C THR A 166 5.58 -13.23 -3.92
N LEU A 167 5.35 -12.29 -2.99
CA LEU A 167 4.02 -11.96 -2.47
C LEU A 167 3.23 -11.22 -3.55
N THR A 168 2.00 -11.67 -3.83
CA THR A 168 1.05 -10.89 -4.63
C THR A 168 0.47 -9.78 -3.76
N HIS A 169 0.71 -8.53 -4.12
CA HIS A 169 0.39 -7.38 -3.28
C HIS A 169 -0.42 -6.36 -4.07
N THR A 170 -1.64 -6.10 -3.59
CA THR A 170 -2.52 -5.07 -4.13
C THR A 170 -2.91 -4.06 -3.06
N GLU A 171 -2.93 -2.81 -3.47
CA GLU A 171 -3.52 -1.67 -2.77
C GLU A 171 -4.49 -1.05 -3.76
N TRP A 172 -5.79 -1.09 -3.50
CA TRP A 172 -6.76 -0.70 -4.53
C TRP A 172 -6.55 0.74 -5.00
N PHE A 173 -6.32 0.83 -6.31
CA PHE A 173 -6.02 2.04 -7.05
C PHE A 173 -7.31 2.69 -7.57
N HIS A 174 -7.54 3.95 -7.20
CA HIS A 174 -8.75 4.70 -7.53
C HIS A 174 -8.44 5.74 -8.61
N ALA A 175 -8.58 5.35 -9.88
CA ALA A 175 -8.32 6.25 -11.01
C ALA A 175 -9.27 7.45 -11.04
N ASP A 176 -10.54 7.27 -10.68
CA ASP A 176 -11.53 8.34 -10.60
C ASP A 176 -11.22 9.40 -9.54
N CYS A 177 -10.51 9.04 -8.45
CA CYS A 177 -9.98 10.00 -7.49
C CYS A 177 -8.96 10.94 -8.14
N LEU A 178 -8.13 10.45 -9.07
CA LEU A 178 -7.19 11.29 -9.83
C LEU A 178 -7.94 12.28 -10.73
N ALA A 179 -8.87 11.79 -11.54
CA ALA A 179 -9.71 12.64 -12.38
C ALA A 179 -10.42 13.75 -11.57
N THR A 180 -10.96 13.38 -10.41
CA THR A 180 -11.69 14.33 -9.53
C THR A 180 -10.78 15.37 -8.89
N TYR A 181 -9.67 14.95 -8.29
CA TYR A 181 -8.79 15.87 -7.55
C TYR A 181 -8.11 16.86 -8.50
N TYR A 182 -7.56 16.34 -9.61
CA TYR A 182 -6.85 17.14 -10.60
C TYR A 182 -7.78 17.85 -11.59
N LYS A 183 -9.09 17.58 -11.53
CA LYS A 183 -10.13 18.18 -12.38
C LYS A 183 -9.84 17.99 -13.87
N VAL A 184 -9.47 16.77 -14.24
CA VAL A 184 -9.21 16.35 -15.61
C VAL A 184 -10.26 15.35 -16.06
N ASP A 185 -10.55 15.32 -17.35
CA ASP A 185 -11.51 14.36 -17.89
C ASP A 185 -10.97 12.93 -17.76
N ALA A 186 -11.85 12.00 -17.39
CA ALA A 186 -11.51 10.59 -17.29
C ALA A 186 -10.96 10.08 -18.63
N LEU A 187 -9.84 9.36 -18.55
CA LEU A 187 -9.10 8.78 -19.67
C LEU A 187 -8.57 9.80 -20.71
N SER A 188 -8.53 11.09 -20.39
CA SER A 188 -7.75 12.07 -21.15
C SER A 188 -6.24 11.81 -21.06
N GLU A 189 -5.44 12.39 -21.96
CA GLU A 189 -3.98 12.24 -21.93
C GLU A 189 -3.36 12.73 -20.60
N GLU A 190 -3.90 13.79 -20.01
CA GLU A 190 -3.45 14.25 -18.69
C GLU A 190 -3.81 13.26 -17.58
N HIS A 191 -5.00 12.63 -17.65
CA HIS A 191 -5.37 11.57 -16.73
C HIS A 191 -4.46 10.35 -16.87
N TRP A 192 -4.10 9.93 -18.09
CA TRP A 192 -3.16 8.83 -18.32
C TRP A 192 -1.76 9.10 -17.78
N LYS A 193 -1.27 10.35 -17.88
CA LYS A 193 0.01 10.74 -17.28
C LYS A 193 -0.03 10.61 -15.75
N LEU A 194 -1.11 11.07 -15.13
CA LEU A 194 -1.31 10.95 -13.68
C LEU A 194 -1.43 9.47 -13.25
N ILE A 195 -2.21 8.67 -13.99
CA ILE A 195 -2.32 7.23 -13.72
C ILE A 195 -0.93 6.59 -13.73
N ARG A 196 -0.16 6.80 -14.81
CA ARG A 196 1.17 6.19 -14.97
C ARG A 196 2.12 6.58 -13.84
N SER A 197 2.15 7.85 -13.43
CA SER A 197 3.03 8.28 -12.33
C SER A 197 2.64 7.67 -10.99
N PHE A 198 1.33 7.55 -10.71
CA PHE A 198 0.86 6.92 -9.47
C PHE A 198 1.07 5.40 -9.46
N VAL A 199 0.93 4.72 -10.61
CA VAL A 199 1.21 3.28 -10.76
C VAL A 199 2.70 3.02 -10.57
N ARG A 200 3.58 3.82 -11.19
CA ARG A 200 5.04 3.72 -10.99
C ARG A 200 5.41 3.77 -9.51
N THR A 201 4.93 4.76 -8.78
CA THR A 201 5.20 4.87 -7.35
C THR A 201 4.66 3.68 -6.57
N ALA A 202 3.49 3.13 -6.94
CA ALA A 202 2.97 1.94 -6.29
C ALA A 202 3.91 0.73 -6.49
N VAL A 203 4.40 0.52 -7.72
CA VAL A 203 5.34 -0.57 -8.05
C VAL A 203 6.68 -0.40 -7.36
N GLU A 204 7.24 0.82 -7.32
CA GLU A 204 8.47 1.15 -6.59
C GLU A 204 8.37 0.84 -5.07
N HIS A 205 7.16 0.74 -4.53
CA HIS A 205 6.89 0.41 -3.13
C HIS A 205 6.33 -1.00 -2.92
N GLY A 206 6.42 -1.85 -3.95
CA GLY A 206 6.14 -3.29 -3.85
C GLY A 206 4.71 -3.69 -4.17
N MET A 207 3.87 -2.79 -4.71
CA MET A 207 2.60 -3.22 -5.32
C MET A 207 2.90 -3.92 -6.65
N ASN A 208 2.40 -5.14 -6.85
CA ASN A 208 2.61 -5.89 -8.10
C ASN A 208 1.31 -6.43 -8.70
N MET A 209 0.17 -6.15 -8.08
CA MET A 209 -1.16 -6.42 -8.59
C MET A 209 -1.94 -5.10 -8.65
N ILE A 210 -2.74 -4.87 -9.70
CA ILE A 210 -3.51 -3.63 -9.84
C ILE A 210 -5.00 -3.87 -10.12
N LEU A 211 -5.85 -3.20 -9.34
CA LEU A 211 -7.29 -3.12 -9.58
C LEU A 211 -7.57 -2.38 -10.89
N THR A 212 -8.17 -3.10 -11.83
CA THR A 212 -8.41 -2.65 -13.20
C THR A 212 -9.91 -2.39 -13.40
N PRO A 213 -10.33 -1.11 -13.54
CA PRO A 213 -11.75 -0.75 -13.66
C PRO A 213 -12.29 -1.07 -15.05
N LEU A 214 -12.85 -2.27 -15.23
CA LEU A 214 -13.54 -2.66 -16.46
C LEU A 214 -14.69 -1.69 -16.77
N PHE A 215 -15.47 -1.38 -15.74
CA PHE A 215 -16.56 -0.41 -15.71
C PHE A 215 -16.40 0.53 -14.50
N THR A 216 -17.32 1.48 -14.33
CA THR A 216 -17.30 2.39 -13.18
C THR A 216 -17.28 1.60 -11.88
N LEU A 217 -16.23 1.80 -11.07
CA LEU A 217 -16.02 1.06 -9.83
C LEU A 217 -17.23 1.16 -8.90
N PRO A 218 -17.80 0.02 -8.44
CA PRO A 218 -18.96 0.03 -7.55
C PRO A 218 -18.57 -0.07 -6.06
N LEU A 219 -17.35 0.35 -5.73
CA LEU A 219 -16.74 0.24 -4.40
C LEU A 219 -16.89 1.54 -3.60
N ASP A 220 -17.12 1.39 -2.29
CA ASP A 220 -17.48 2.41 -1.32
C ASP A 220 -18.39 3.49 -1.91
N THR A 221 -19.53 3.09 -2.48
CA THR A 221 -20.48 4.00 -3.14
C THR A 221 -21.85 3.90 -2.50
N ALA A 222 -22.45 5.05 -2.17
CA ALA A 222 -23.79 5.11 -1.57
C ALA A 222 -24.83 4.45 -2.50
N VAL A 223 -25.82 3.77 -1.92
CA VAL A 223 -26.93 3.19 -2.70
C VAL A 223 -27.63 4.30 -3.50
N GLY A 224 -27.67 4.14 -4.81
CA GLY A 224 -28.22 5.14 -5.75
C GLY A 224 -27.28 6.32 -6.06
N GLY A 225 -26.09 6.37 -5.45
CA GLY A 225 -25.03 7.33 -5.75
C GLY A 225 -24.15 6.88 -6.91
N GLU A 226 -23.33 7.80 -7.43
CA GLU A 226 -22.39 7.49 -8.51
C GLU A 226 -21.04 8.15 -8.23
N ARG A 227 -19.96 7.42 -8.53
CA ARG A 227 -18.61 7.97 -8.69
C ARG A 227 -18.41 8.44 -10.14
N PRO A 228 -17.44 9.33 -10.42
CA PRO A 228 -17.06 9.66 -11.79
C PRO A 228 -16.80 8.40 -12.62
N THR A 229 -17.29 8.38 -13.86
CA THR A 229 -17.15 7.24 -14.75
C THR A 229 -15.68 7.10 -15.17
N VAL A 230 -15.03 6.03 -14.72
CA VAL A 230 -13.81 5.51 -15.33
C VAL A 230 -14.12 4.08 -15.76
N GLN A 231 -14.21 3.87 -17.06
CA GLN A 231 -14.63 2.61 -17.68
C GLN A 231 -13.64 2.30 -18.81
N LEU A 232 -12.88 1.22 -18.67
CA LEU A 232 -11.84 0.84 -19.63
C LEU A 232 -12.37 0.04 -20.82
N VAL A 233 -13.58 -0.54 -20.69
CA VAL A 233 -14.26 -1.25 -21.77
C VAL A 233 -15.31 -0.33 -22.39
N GLY A 234 -15.12 0.06 -23.65
CA GLY A 234 -16.15 0.74 -24.43
C GLY A 234 -17.32 -0.19 -24.69
N VAL A 235 -18.55 0.32 -24.62
CA VAL A 235 -19.78 -0.45 -24.88
C VAL A 235 -20.63 0.27 -25.91
N GLU A 236 -21.07 -0.45 -26.94
CA GLU A 236 -22.01 0.04 -27.95
C GLU A 236 -23.26 -0.86 -27.96
N VAL A 237 -24.46 -0.26 -27.94
CA VAL A 237 -25.70 -1.02 -28.16
C VAL A 237 -25.93 -1.14 -29.66
N THR A 238 -25.73 -2.34 -30.20
CA THR A 238 -25.75 -2.64 -31.64
C THR A 238 -27.11 -3.16 -32.13
N GLY A 239 -27.98 -3.54 -31.20
CA GLY A 239 -29.33 -4.04 -31.46
C GLY A 239 -30.11 -4.19 -30.16
N GLN A 240 -31.33 -4.72 -30.24
CA GLN A 240 -32.10 -5.04 -29.03
C GLN A 240 -31.35 -6.14 -28.25
N ASP A 241 -30.94 -5.79 -27.02
CA ASP A 241 -30.17 -6.66 -26.12
C ASP A 241 -28.86 -7.21 -26.74
N GLN A 242 -28.27 -6.47 -27.69
CA GLN A 242 -27.01 -6.80 -28.36
C GLN A 242 -25.97 -5.72 -28.12
N TYR A 243 -24.75 -6.15 -27.76
CA TYR A 243 -23.69 -5.25 -27.34
C TYR A 243 -22.38 -5.52 -28.11
N GLY A 244 -21.72 -4.45 -28.54
CA GLY A 244 -20.33 -4.45 -28.98
C GLY A 244 -19.40 -3.95 -27.87
N PHE A 245 -18.18 -4.49 -27.81
CA PHE A 245 -17.19 -4.13 -26.80
C PHE A 245 -15.88 -3.67 -27.45
N ASP A 246 -15.36 -2.54 -26.98
CA ASP A 246 -14.06 -2.00 -27.38
C ASP A 246 -13.08 -2.09 -26.21
N PHE A 247 -11.99 -2.82 -26.41
CA PHE A 247 -10.95 -3.04 -25.40
C PHE A 247 -9.78 -2.07 -25.51
N SER A 248 -9.81 -1.07 -26.40
CA SER A 248 -8.65 -0.20 -26.66
C SER A 248 -8.10 0.52 -25.43
N SER A 249 -8.97 0.98 -24.52
CA SER A 249 -8.53 1.62 -23.27
C SER A 249 -8.06 0.60 -22.22
N LEU A 250 -8.67 -0.57 -22.16
CA LEU A 250 -8.18 -1.68 -21.34
C LEU A 250 -6.79 -2.14 -21.80
N ASP A 251 -6.56 -2.19 -23.11
CA ASP A 251 -5.29 -2.56 -23.70
C ASP A 251 -4.18 -1.59 -23.33
N ARG A 252 -4.44 -0.29 -23.51
CA ARG A 252 -3.53 0.78 -23.07
C ARG A 252 -3.26 0.74 -21.57
N TRP A 253 -4.28 0.44 -20.75
CA TRP A 253 -4.12 0.29 -19.30
C TRP A 253 -3.15 -0.83 -18.95
N ILE A 254 -3.41 -2.03 -19.49
CA ILE A 254 -2.62 -3.23 -19.19
C ILE A 254 -1.19 -3.08 -19.68
N ASP A 255 -0.97 -2.57 -20.89
CA ASP A 255 0.38 -2.33 -21.42
C ASP A 255 1.16 -1.35 -20.55
N MET A 256 0.53 -0.23 -20.16
CA MET A 256 1.16 0.72 -19.25
C MET A 256 1.48 0.07 -17.89
N CYS A 257 0.58 -0.72 -17.33
CA CYS A 257 0.82 -1.39 -16.05
C CYS A 257 2.01 -2.36 -16.15
N ILE A 258 2.09 -3.17 -17.22
CA ILE A 258 3.19 -4.11 -17.45
C ILE A 258 4.51 -3.37 -17.66
N GLU A 259 4.51 -2.29 -18.45
CA GLU A 259 5.69 -1.43 -18.67
C GLU A 259 6.23 -0.83 -17.37
N GLU A 260 5.35 -0.43 -16.44
CA GLU A 260 5.73 0.11 -15.14
C GLU A 260 6.06 -0.98 -14.10
N GLY A 261 5.92 -2.27 -14.44
CA GLY A 261 6.34 -3.41 -13.62
C GLY A 261 5.24 -4.13 -12.84
N VAL A 262 3.96 -3.83 -13.10
CA VAL A 262 2.84 -4.61 -12.55
C VAL A 262 2.89 -6.03 -13.10
N SER A 263 2.72 -6.99 -12.19
CA SER A 263 2.81 -8.42 -12.49
C SER A 263 1.48 -9.14 -12.57
N TYR A 264 0.42 -8.60 -11.97
CA TYR A 264 -0.89 -9.23 -11.94
C TYR A 264 -1.99 -8.21 -12.14
N ILE A 265 -3.07 -8.65 -12.78
CA ILE A 265 -4.25 -7.82 -13.05
C ILE A 265 -5.40 -8.40 -12.26
N GLU A 266 -6.01 -7.60 -11.39
CA GLU A 266 -7.30 -7.95 -10.79
C GLU A 266 -8.39 -7.13 -11.47
N PHE A 267 -9.37 -7.80 -12.08
CA PHE A 267 -10.47 -7.12 -12.75
C PHE A 267 -11.54 -6.72 -11.74
N SER A 268 -11.94 -5.45 -11.78
CA SER A 268 -12.92 -4.90 -10.86
C SER A 268 -14.24 -5.67 -10.87
N HIS A 269 -14.87 -5.72 -9.71
CA HIS A 269 -16.21 -6.26 -9.49
C HIS A 269 -17.21 -5.89 -10.61
N LEU A 270 -17.95 -6.91 -11.07
CA LEU A 270 -19.06 -6.76 -12.02
C LEU A 270 -20.41 -6.63 -11.30
N PHE A 271 -20.40 -6.42 -9.99
CA PHE A 271 -21.58 -6.27 -9.16
C PHE A 271 -21.31 -5.22 -8.08
N THR A 272 -22.36 -4.63 -7.52
CA THR A 272 -22.21 -3.73 -6.36
C THR A 272 -21.75 -4.48 -5.12
N GLN A 273 -20.92 -3.82 -4.31
CA GLN A 273 -20.48 -4.31 -2.99
C GLN A 273 -21.65 -4.71 -2.07
N TRP A 274 -21.35 -5.53 -1.06
CA TRP A 274 -22.30 -6.02 -0.06
C TRP A 274 -23.43 -6.91 -0.62
N GLY A 275 -23.05 -7.97 -1.33
CA GLY A 275 -23.96 -9.09 -1.60
C GLY A 275 -24.66 -9.07 -2.96
N VAL A 276 -24.03 -8.45 -3.98
CA VAL A 276 -24.37 -8.65 -5.39
C VAL A 276 -25.84 -8.33 -5.72
N LYS A 277 -26.33 -7.19 -5.24
CA LYS A 277 -27.74 -6.78 -5.44
C LYS A 277 -27.97 -6.07 -6.77
N HIS A 278 -27.00 -5.28 -7.21
CA HIS A 278 -27.15 -4.42 -8.38
C HIS A 278 -25.95 -4.50 -9.33
N ALA A 279 -26.17 -4.06 -10.57
CA ALA A 279 -25.09 -3.87 -11.53
C ALA A 279 -24.27 -2.60 -11.21
N PRO A 280 -22.96 -2.56 -11.54
CA PRO A 280 -22.20 -1.32 -11.55
C PRO A 280 -22.78 -0.33 -12.56
N LYS A 281 -22.39 0.94 -12.46
CA LYS A 281 -22.72 1.93 -13.49
C LYS A 281 -21.98 1.59 -14.78
N ILE A 282 -22.73 1.26 -15.82
CA ILE A 282 -22.21 1.00 -17.17
C ILE A 282 -22.80 2.02 -18.12
N VAL A 283 -21.91 2.67 -18.85
CA VAL A 283 -22.25 3.67 -19.86
C VAL A 283 -21.96 3.10 -21.24
N ALA A 284 -22.86 3.32 -22.19
CA ALA A 284 -22.74 2.82 -23.55
C ALA A 284 -23.13 3.89 -24.58
N THR A 285 -22.60 3.75 -25.79
CA THR A 285 -23.10 4.49 -26.96
C THR A 285 -24.39 3.84 -27.47
N VAL A 286 -25.46 4.64 -27.52
CA VAL A 286 -26.78 4.24 -28.01
C VAL A 286 -27.22 5.24 -29.08
N ASN A 287 -27.24 4.80 -30.35
CA ASN A 287 -27.54 5.66 -31.50
C ASN A 287 -26.62 6.91 -31.57
N GLY A 288 -25.33 6.74 -31.26
CA GLY A 288 -24.35 7.82 -31.28
C GLY A 288 -24.34 8.74 -30.06
N GLU A 289 -25.19 8.50 -29.06
CA GLU A 289 -25.24 9.25 -27.80
C GLU A 289 -24.78 8.38 -26.63
N GLU A 290 -24.04 8.98 -25.69
CA GLU A 290 -23.65 8.31 -24.46
C GLU A 290 -24.83 8.21 -23.49
N LYS A 291 -25.14 7.00 -23.00
CA LYS A 291 -26.23 6.73 -22.05
C LYS A 291 -25.82 5.72 -20.99
N ARG A 292 -26.25 5.96 -19.75
CA ARG A 292 -26.20 4.96 -18.68
C ARG A 292 -27.21 3.85 -18.99
N ILE A 293 -26.73 2.63 -19.22
CA ILE A 293 -27.58 1.47 -19.53
C ILE A 293 -27.79 0.55 -18.32
N PHE A 294 -26.87 0.56 -17.35
CA PHE A 294 -26.99 -0.19 -16.09
C PHE A 294 -26.49 0.64 -14.91
N GLY A 295 -26.96 0.30 -13.70
CA GLY A 295 -26.58 0.94 -12.44
C GLY A 295 -27.37 0.41 -11.24
N TRP A 296 -27.47 1.19 -10.16
CA TRP A 296 -28.17 0.82 -8.93
C TRP A 296 -29.64 0.43 -9.09
N ASP A 297 -30.30 0.88 -10.16
CA ASP A 297 -31.68 0.51 -10.50
C ASP A 297 -31.80 -0.82 -11.26
N THR A 298 -30.67 -1.43 -11.62
CA THR A 298 -30.60 -2.73 -12.29
C THR A 298 -30.43 -3.85 -11.26
N ASP A 299 -31.30 -4.86 -11.30
CA ASP A 299 -31.11 -6.12 -10.55
C ASP A 299 -29.92 -6.90 -11.13
N ALA A 300 -28.92 -7.21 -10.30
CA ALA A 300 -27.75 -7.99 -10.69
C ALA A 300 -28.13 -9.37 -11.28
N MET A 301 -29.22 -9.96 -10.81
CA MET A 301 -29.70 -11.26 -11.28
C MET A 301 -30.74 -11.16 -12.39
N GLY A 302 -31.16 -9.95 -12.75
CA GLY A 302 -32.16 -9.70 -13.78
C GLY A 302 -31.74 -10.14 -15.18
N GLU A 303 -32.74 -10.40 -16.04
CA GLU A 303 -32.54 -10.91 -17.40
C GLU A 303 -31.68 -9.98 -18.27
N ALA A 304 -31.94 -8.67 -18.25
CA ALA A 304 -31.21 -7.70 -19.04
C ALA A 304 -29.69 -7.69 -18.72
N TYR A 305 -29.34 -7.69 -17.42
CA TYR A 305 -27.93 -7.71 -17.02
C TYR A 305 -27.29 -9.09 -17.25
N GLY A 306 -28.05 -10.17 -17.07
CA GLY A 306 -27.61 -11.52 -17.42
C GLY A 306 -27.27 -11.66 -18.90
N GLN A 307 -28.11 -11.11 -19.80
CA GLN A 307 -27.87 -11.11 -21.24
C GLN A 307 -26.62 -10.29 -21.62
N PHE A 308 -26.42 -9.12 -20.98
CA PHE A 308 -25.19 -8.35 -21.14
C PHE A 308 -23.94 -9.14 -20.74
N LEU A 309 -23.93 -9.73 -19.54
CA LEU A 309 -22.79 -10.54 -19.06
C LEU A 309 -22.52 -11.77 -19.94
N SER A 310 -23.57 -12.42 -20.44
CA SER A 310 -23.42 -13.58 -21.34
C SER A 310 -22.72 -13.25 -22.67
N GLN A 311 -22.74 -11.98 -23.09
CA GLN A 311 -22.03 -11.50 -24.28
C GLN A 311 -20.65 -10.93 -23.93
N PHE A 312 -20.54 -10.25 -22.78
CA PHE A 312 -19.31 -9.60 -22.35
C PHE A 312 -18.24 -10.60 -21.90
N LEU A 313 -18.58 -11.54 -21.01
CA LEU A 313 -17.60 -12.41 -20.37
C LEU A 313 -16.82 -13.29 -21.36
N PRO A 314 -17.45 -13.92 -22.38
CA PRO A 314 -16.70 -14.67 -23.38
C PRO A 314 -15.75 -13.81 -24.21
N GLN A 315 -16.11 -12.55 -24.49
CA GLN A 315 -15.25 -11.62 -25.22
C GLN A 315 -14.09 -11.13 -24.36
N LEU A 316 -14.33 -10.86 -23.07
CA LEU A 316 -13.27 -10.57 -22.11
C LEU A 316 -12.30 -11.75 -21.98
N LYS A 317 -12.80 -12.98 -21.90
CA LYS A 317 -11.96 -14.19 -21.90
C LYS A 317 -11.11 -14.27 -23.17
N ALA A 318 -11.72 -14.09 -24.34
CA ALA A 318 -11.00 -14.11 -25.61
C ALA A 318 -9.90 -13.05 -25.66
N TYR A 319 -10.19 -11.83 -25.21
CA TYR A 319 -9.21 -10.74 -25.08
C TYR A 319 -8.05 -11.13 -24.14
N ILE A 320 -8.33 -11.68 -22.95
CA ILE A 320 -7.32 -12.12 -21.98
C ILE A 320 -6.37 -13.18 -22.56
N VAL A 321 -6.94 -14.13 -23.32
CA VAL A 321 -6.16 -15.18 -24.00
C VAL A 321 -5.31 -14.59 -25.12
N GLU A 322 -5.88 -13.70 -25.94
CA GLU A 322 -5.16 -13.01 -27.02
C GLU A 322 -4.02 -12.12 -26.48
N LYS A 323 -4.23 -11.48 -25.33
CA LYS A 323 -3.24 -10.65 -24.65
C LYS A 323 -2.18 -11.46 -23.89
N GLU A 324 -2.34 -12.79 -23.80
CA GLU A 324 -1.42 -13.72 -23.13
C GLU A 324 -1.22 -13.40 -21.63
N ILE A 325 -2.28 -13.01 -20.93
CA ILE A 325 -2.24 -12.65 -19.49
C ILE A 325 -3.09 -13.57 -18.60
N ALA A 326 -3.63 -14.67 -19.12
CA ALA A 326 -4.59 -15.53 -18.43
C ALA A 326 -4.08 -16.07 -17.08
N ASP A 327 -2.78 -16.40 -16.97
CA ASP A 327 -2.12 -16.90 -15.77
C ASP A 327 -1.83 -15.80 -14.72
N ARG A 328 -2.11 -14.54 -15.06
CA ARG A 328 -1.83 -13.36 -14.24
C ARG A 328 -3.09 -12.56 -13.90
N CYS A 329 -4.27 -13.10 -14.21
CA CYS A 329 -5.57 -12.46 -14.01
C CYS A 329 -6.34 -13.02 -12.82
N TYR A 330 -6.93 -12.09 -12.07
CA TYR A 330 -7.76 -12.37 -10.90
C TYR A 330 -9.10 -11.66 -11.05
N PHE A 331 -10.15 -12.26 -10.50
CA PHE A 331 -11.50 -11.74 -10.56
C PHE A 331 -12.11 -11.66 -9.17
N HIS A 332 -13.07 -10.76 -9.02
CA HIS A 332 -13.84 -10.58 -7.79
C HIS A 332 -15.31 -10.85 -8.05
N VAL A 333 -15.99 -11.42 -7.06
CA VAL A 333 -17.45 -11.56 -7.08
C VAL A 333 -18.08 -10.43 -6.27
N SER A 334 -17.63 -10.22 -5.03
CA SER A 334 -18.18 -9.24 -4.10
C SER A 334 -17.21 -8.98 -2.96
N ASP A 335 -17.09 -7.71 -2.59
CA ASP A 335 -16.42 -7.28 -1.36
C ASP A 335 -17.27 -7.58 -0.12
N GLU A 336 -16.65 -8.26 0.86
CA GLU A 336 -17.18 -8.64 2.19
C GLU A 336 -18.63 -9.18 2.22
N PRO A 337 -18.96 -10.29 1.52
CA PRO A 337 -20.28 -10.90 1.63
C PRO A 337 -20.51 -11.51 3.02
N SER A 338 -21.71 -11.32 3.58
CA SER A 338 -22.15 -12.02 4.79
C SER A 338 -22.90 -13.31 4.43
N LEU A 339 -23.15 -14.19 5.40
CA LEU A 339 -23.93 -15.41 5.20
C LEU A 339 -25.36 -15.14 4.69
N GLU A 340 -25.90 -13.94 4.90
CA GLU A 340 -27.21 -13.54 4.35
C GLU A 340 -27.19 -13.40 2.83
N HIS A 341 -26.00 -13.20 2.24
CA HIS A 341 -25.79 -13.01 0.81
C HIS A 341 -25.38 -14.29 0.07
N LEU A 342 -25.30 -15.43 0.77
CA LEU A 342 -24.74 -16.68 0.25
C LEU A 342 -25.32 -17.10 -1.11
N GLY A 343 -26.65 -17.08 -1.23
CA GLY A 343 -27.33 -17.49 -2.46
C GLY A 343 -27.07 -16.56 -3.65
N ASN A 344 -27.01 -15.24 -3.41
CA ASN A 344 -26.69 -14.26 -4.46
C ASN A 344 -25.23 -14.39 -4.89
N TYR A 345 -24.33 -14.56 -3.92
CA TYR A 345 -22.90 -14.76 -4.18
C TYR A 345 -22.67 -16.02 -5.01
N GLU A 346 -23.27 -17.15 -4.63
CA GLU A 346 -23.16 -18.42 -5.36
C GLU A 346 -23.69 -18.29 -6.80
N ALA A 347 -24.85 -17.65 -6.99
CA ALA A 347 -25.41 -17.42 -8.32
C ALA A 347 -24.52 -16.52 -9.20
N ALA A 348 -23.96 -15.46 -8.61
CA ALA A 348 -23.04 -14.54 -9.28
C ALA A 348 -21.72 -15.23 -9.67
N SER A 349 -21.10 -15.94 -8.72
CA SER A 349 -19.88 -16.72 -8.93
C SER A 349 -20.07 -17.75 -10.05
N LYS A 350 -21.19 -18.47 -10.03
CA LYS A 350 -21.53 -19.43 -11.09
C LYS A 350 -21.65 -18.75 -12.46
N ARG A 351 -22.36 -17.61 -12.55
CA ARG A 351 -22.51 -16.86 -13.80
C ARG A 351 -21.16 -16.38 -14.34
N LEU A 352 -20.27 -15.90 -13.47
CA LEU A 352 -18.93 -15.48 -13.88
C LEU A 352 -18.11 -16.68 -14.40
N ARG A 353 -18.13 -17.82 -13.71
CA ARG A 353 -17.44 -19.05 -14.15
C ARG A 353 -17.99 -19.59 -15.47
N GLU A 354 -19.31 -19.57 -15.68
CA GLU A 354 -19.91 -19.98 -16.96
C GLU A 354 -19.42 -19.12 -18.14
N GLY A 355 -19.16 -17.82 -17.92
CA GLY A 355 -18.70 -16.90 -18.97
C GLY A 355 -17.18 -16.84 -19.13
N LEU A 356 -16.41 -16.98 -18.04
CA LEU A 356 -14.95 -16.86 -18.01
C LEU A 356 -14.22 -18.21 -18.04
N GLY A 357 -14.92 -19.31 -17.78
CA GLY A 357 -14.36 -20.65 -17.58
C GLY A 357 -13.91 -20.92 -16.14
N ASP A 358 -13.56 -22.18 -15.89
CA ASP A 358 -13.13 -22.67 -14.57
C ASP A 358 -11.64 -22.43 -14.29
N ASP A 359 -10.89 -21.97 -15.29
CA ASP A 359 -9.45 -21.71 -15.25
C ASP A 359 -9.06 -20.35 -14.66
N VAL A 360 -10.04 -19.51 -14.32
CA VAL A 360 -9.79 -18.18 -13.73
C VAL A 360 -9.82 -18.20 -12.21
N THR A 361 -8.96 -17.38 -11.62
CA THR A 361 -8.81 -17.28 -10.16
C THR A 361 -9.78 -16.23 -9.60
N PHE A 362 -10.63 -16.63 -8.66
CA PHE A 362 -11.46 -15.69 -7.88
C PHE A 362 -10.86 -15.45 -6.50
N ILE A 363 -10.71 -14.17 -6.15
CA ILE A 363 -10.30 -13.70 -4.82
C ILE A 363 -11.35 -12.72 -4.32
N ASP A 364 -11.69 -12.76 -3.02
CA ASP A 364 -12.59 -11.79 -2.40
C ASP A 364 -12.22 -11.61 -0.92
N ALA A 365 -12.41 -10.40 -0.40
CA ALA A 365 -12.33 -10.13 1.03
C ALA A 365 -13.42 -10.91 1.78
N LEU A 366 -13.02 -11.93 2.53
CA LEU A 366 -13.93 -12.88 3.14
C LEU A 366 -13.35 -13.48 4.42
N SER A 367 -13.91 -13.05 5.56
CA SER A 367 -13.41 -13.39 6.91
C SER A 367 -14.17 -14.54 7.60
N ASN A 368 -15.15 -15.16 6.93
CA ASN A 368 -15.91 -16.30 7.46
C ASN A 368 -15.49 -17.62 6.79
N ILE A 369 -14.83 -18.50 7.54
CA ILE A 369 -14.32 -19.79 7.06
C ILE A 369 -15.39 -20.71 6.45
N ASP A 370 -16.67 -20.57 6.84
CA ASP A 370 -17.77 -21.40 6.33
C ASP A 370 -17.91 -21.33 4.80
N PHE A 371 -17.55 -20.21 4.17
CA PHE A 371 -17.61 -20.08 2.70
C PHE A 371 -16.55 -20.96 2.03
N TYR A 372 -15.37 -21.05 2.62
CA TYR A 372 -14.28 -21.90 2.15
C TYR A 372 -14.62 -23.38 2.36
N GLU A 373 -15.09 -23.76 3.56
CA GLU A 373 -15.44 -25.16 3.87
C GLU A 373 -16.57 -25.71 2.99
N ARG A 374 -17.45 -24.84 2.49
CA ARG A 374 -18.53 -25.20 1.55
C ARG A 374 -18.09 -25.20 0.08
N GLY A 375 -16.85 -24.83 -0.22
CA GLY A 375 -16.32 -24.74 -1.59
C GLY A 375 -16.93 -23.60 -2.42
N ILE A 376 -17.50 -22.59 -1.76
CA ILE A 376 -18.16 -21.45 -2.43
C ILE A 376 -17.11 -20.42 -2.89
N VAL A 377 -16.03 -20.28 -2.11
CA VAL A 377 -14.90 -19.41 -2.41
C VAL A 377 -13.62 -20.22 -2.38
N GLU A 378 -12.86 -20.11 -3.46
CA GLU A 378 -11.63 -20.88 -3.69
C GLU A 378 -10.42 -20.25 -2.99
N HIS A 379 -10.30 -18.92 -3.08
CA HIS A 379 -9.21 -18.14 -2.49
C HIS A 379 -9.74 -16.98 -1.64
N PRO A 380 -10.23 -17.27 -0.42
CA PRO A 380 -10.70 -16.23 0.49
C PRO A 380 -9.52 -15.35 0.95
N ILE A 381 -9.77 -14.05 1.10
CA ILE A 381 -8.84 -13.10 1.71
C ILE A 381 -9.41 -12.72 3.09
N PRO A 382 -9.09 -13.45 4.17
CA PRO A 382 -9.56 -13.10 5.51
C PRO A 382 -8.84 -11.89 6.10
N ALA A 383 -9.57 -11.11 6.90
CA ALA A 383 -8.97 -10.06 7.70
C ALA A 383 -7.95 -10.67 8.68
N ASN A 384 -6.87 -9.96 8.97
CA ASN A 384 -5.77 -10.50 9.77
C ASN A 384 -6.15 -10.84 11.23
N ASP A 385 -7.24 -10.28 11.76
CA ASP A 385 -7.84 -10.65 13.05
C ASP A 385 -8.76 -11.88 12.95
N HIS A 386 -9.13 -12.30 11.75
CA HIS A 386 -9.93 -13.48 11.44
C HIS A 386 -9.16 -14.58 10.68
N ILE A 387 -7.84 -14.44 10.50
CA ILE A 387 -7.03 -15.37 9.71
C ILE A 387 -6.76 -16.72 10.38
N THR A 388 -6.85 -16.81 11.72
CA THR A 388 -6.44 -18.02 12.48
C THR A 388 -7.16 -19.31 12.03
N PRO A 389 -8.50 -19.34 11.85
CA PRO A 389 -9.19 -20.52 11.34
C PRO A 389 -8.70 -20.97 9.95
N PHE A 390 -8.30 -20.05 9.08
CA PHE A 390 -7.79 -20.36 7.74
C PHE A 390 -6.39 -20.98 7.80
N ILE A 391 -5.53 -20.49 8.71
CA ILE A 391 -4.23 -21.08 8.99
C ILE A 391 -4.39 -22.50 9.53
N GLU A 392 -5.29 -22.69 10.52
CA GLU A 392 -5.53 -24.00 11.15
C GLU A 392 -6.13 -25.02 10.17
N HIS A 393 -6.93 -24.56 9.19
CA HIS A 393 -7.47 -25.40 8.13
C HIS A 393 -6.46 -25.70 7.00
N GLY A 394 -5.29 -25.06 7.00
CA GLY A 394 -4.25 -25.27 6.00
C GLY A 394 -4.59 -24.69 4.62
N VAL A 395 -5.30 -23.55 4.57
CA VAL A 395 -5.61 -22.86 3.31
C VAL A 395 -4.33 -22.44 2.61
N ASP A 396 -4.17 -22.85 1.34
CA ASP A 396 -3.04 -22.52 0.47
C ASP A 396 -3.55 -22.33 -0.97
N PRO A 397 -3.27 -21.19 -1.65
CA PRO A 397 -2.55 -20.01 -1.16
C PRO A 397 -3.29 -19.26 -0.05
N LEU A 398 -2.60 -18.97 1.06
CA LEU A 398 -3.12 -18.12 2.13
C LEU A 398 -3.00 -16.64 1.75
N TRP A 399 -4.09 -15.89 1.88
CA TRP A 399 -4.12 -14.45 1.71
C TRP A 399 -4.57 -13.75 3.00
N THR A 400 -4.32 -12.44 3.11
CA THR A 400 -4.93 -11.64 4.17
C THR A 400 -5.04 -10.16 3.81
N TYR A 401 -5.82 -9.42 4.60
CA TYR A 401 -5.91 -7.97 4.54
C TYR A 401 -6.09 -7.38 5.94
N TYR A 402 -5.96 -6.06 6.03
CA TYR A 402 -6.55 -5.27 7.11
C TYR A 402 -7.24 -4.05 6.50
N CYS A 403 -8.16 -3.43 7.25
CA CYS A 403 -8.83 -2.18 6.87
C CYS A 403 -9.14 -1.35 8.12
N VAL A 404 -10.16 -0.49 8.03
CA VAL A 404 -10.71 0.31 9.13
C VAL A 404 -10.97 -0.47 10.44
N SER A 405 -11.31 -1.76 10.34
CA SER A 405 -11.78 -2.55 11.48
C SER A 405 -10.64 -3.05 12.39
N GLN A 406 -9.45 -3.28 11.84
CA GLN A 406 -8.33 -3.95 12.51
C GLN A 406 -7.54 -3.01 13.42
N ARG A 407 -8.15 -2.61 14.54
CA ARG A 407 -7.60 -1.62 15.51
C ARG A 407 -7.11 -2.22 16.82
N GLN A 408 -7.31 -3.52 17.02
CA GLN A 408 -6.96 -4.24 18.25
C GLN A 408 -6.04 -5.42 17.96
N LYS A 409 -4.94 -5.52 18.70
CA LYS A 409 -3.96 -6.60 18.76
C LYS A 409 -3.18 -6.90 17.48
N VAL A 410 -3.74 -6.67 16.31
CA VAL A 410 -3.19 -7.00 15.00
C VAL A 410 -2.44 -5.83 14.35
N SER A 411 -1.65 -6.14 13.32
CA SER A 411 -0.96 -5.14 12.49
C SER A 411 -1.95 -4.28 11.70
N ASN A 412 -1.65 -2.98 11.60
CA ASN A 412 -2.36 -2.00 10.77
C ASN A 412 -1.51 -0.71 10.74
N ARG A 413 -1.99 0.35 10.06
CA ARG A 413 -1.19 1.52 9.70
C ARG A 413 -1.89 2.87 9.86
N PHE A 414 -2.77 3.04 10.84
CA PHE A 414 -3.35 4.38 11.10
C PHE A 414 -2.26 5.37 11.55
N PHE A 415 -2.51 6.67 11.40
CA PHE A 415 -1.57 7.71 11.84
C PHE A 415 -1.18 7.57 13.31
N CYS A 416 -2.14 7.21 14.16
CA CYS A 416 -1.94 7.04 15.59
C CYS A 416 -1.10 5.82 15.97
N MET A 417 -0.94 4.84 15.08
CA MET A 417 -0.25 3.59 15.39
C MET A 417 1.27 3.76 15.26
N PRO A 418 2.07 3.09 16.10
CA PRO A 418 3.52 3.01 15.90
C PRO A 418 3.85 2.38 14.54
N SER A 419 4.88 2.86 13.84
CA SER A 419 5.28 2.29 12.55
C SER A 419 5.70 0.82 12.65
N ALA A 420 6.20 0.39 13.81
CA ALA A 420 6.48 -1.02 14.10
C ALA A 420 5.24 -1.92 13.92
N ARG A 421 4.04 -1.40 14.23
CA ARG A 421 2.76 -2.11 14.06
C ARG A 421 2.41 -2.35 12.59
N ASN A 422 2.92 -1.52 11.68
CA ASN A 422 2.81 -1.72 10.23
C ASN A 422 3.88 -2.71 9.75
N ARG A 423 5.16 -2.46 10.09
CA ARG A 423 6.30 -3.25 9.58
C ARG A 423 6.29 -4.73 10.00
N VAL A 424 5.76 -5.06 11.18
CA VAL A 424 5.69 -6.45 11.66
C VAL A 424 4.90 -7.39 10.74
N LEU A 425 4.02 -6.84 9.89
CA LEU A 425 3.26 -7.60 8.90
C LEU A 425 4.17 -8.47 8.03
N GLY A 426 5.36 -7.97 7.63
CA GLY A 426 6.32 -8.73 6.83
C GLY A 426 6.77 -10.04 7.50
N ILE A 427 7.02 -9.98 8.80
CA ILE A 427 7.42 -11.14 9.60
C ILE A 427 6.26 -12.14 9.75
N GLN A 428 5.05 -11.63 9.96
CA GLN A 428 3.85 -12.45 10.05
C GLN A 428 3.57 -13.17 8.72
N MET A 429 3.63 -12.46 7.60
CA MET A 429 3.45 -13.02 6.27
C MET A 429 4.51 -14.09 5.93
N TYR A 430 5.78 -13.85 6.29
CA TYR A 430 6.84 -14.86 6.15
C TYR A 430 6.55 -16.13 6.98
N LYS A 431 6.25 -15.97 8.27
CA LYS A 431 6.03 -17.08 9.20
C LYS A 431 4.90 -18.00 8.75
N PHE A 432 3.79 -17.42 8.32
CA PHE A 432 2.59 -18.15 7.90
C PHE A 432 2.54 -18.44 6.40
N ASN A 433 3.62 -18.19 5.66
CA ASN A 433 3.73 -18.45 4.21
C ASN A 433 2.58 -17.80 3.41
N VAL A 434 2.20 -16.58 3.77
CA VAL A 434 1.17 -15.81 3.07
C VAL A 434 1.62 -15.54 1.63
N LYS A 435 0.73 -15.76 0.68
CA LYS A 435 0.95 -15.62 -0.77
C LYS A 435 0.38 -14.36 -1.36
N GLY A 436 -0.59 -13.73 -0.69
CA GLY A 436 -0.98 -12.38 -1.07
C GLY A 436 -1.53 -11.51 0.06
N PHE A 437 -1.40 -10.21 -0.15
CA PHE A 437 -1.87 -9.16 0.74
C PHE A 437 -2.69 -8.14 -0.04
N LEU A 438 -3.86 -7.81 0.49
CA LEU A 438 -4.76 -6.82 -0.06
C LEU A 438 -4.94 -5.68 0.94
N HIS A 439 -5.12 -4.47 0.43
CA HIS A 439 -5.74 -3.40 1.18
C HIS A 439 -6.53 -2.45 0.24
N TRP A 440 -7.63 -1.87 0.76
CA TRP A 440 -8.66 -1.20 -0.04
C TRP A 440 -8.31 0.26 -0.48
N GLY A 441 -7.24 0.82 0.07
CA GLY A 441 -6.93 2.24 -0.04
C GLY A 441 -5.46 2.55 -0.36
N TYR A 442 -5.15 2.70 -1.66
CA TYR A 442 -3.91 3.34 -2.11
C TYR A 442 -4.05 4.87 -2.14
N ASN A 443 -5.10 5.36 -2.83
CA ASN A 443 -5.35 6.78 -3.09
C ASN A 443 -6.85 7.15 -3.03
N PHE A 444 -7.62 6.56 -2.11
CA PHE A 444 -9.05 6.87 -1.98
C PHE A 444 -9.26 8.25 -1.34
N TRP A 445 -9.72 9.22 -2.13
CA TRP A 445 -9.89 10.63 -1.71
C TRP A 445 -11.35 11.09 -1.72
N TYR A 446 -12.23 10.25 -1.16
CA TYR A 446 -13.60 10.62 -0.85
C TYR A 446 -13.93 10.42 0.64
N THR A 447 -15.05 11.01 1.06
CA THR A 447 -15.72 10.55 2.29
C THR A 447 -16.36 9.17 2.08
N GLN A 448 -16.69 8.49 3.19
CA GLN A 448 -17.38 7.19 3.13
C GLN A 448 -18.59 7.25 2.18
N PHE A 449 -18.77 6.14 1.46
CA PHE A 449 -19.77 5.95 0.42
C PHE A 449 -19.61 6.89 -0.77
N SER A 450 -18.41 7.44 -0.95
CA SER A 450 -18.05 8.37 -2.01
C SER A 450 -18.99 9.57 -2.16
N THR A 451 -19.58 10.01 -1.04
CA THR A 451 -20.62 11.06 -1.04
C THR A 451 -20.07 12.46 -1.31
N ARG A 452 -18.77 12.69 -1.09
CA ARG A 452 -18.11 13.97 -1.32
C ARG A 452 -16.61 13.79 -1.52
N ALA A 453 -16.03 14.49 -2.50
CA ALA A 453 -14.59 14.57 -2.66
C ALA A 453 -13.92 15.28 -1.47
N ILE A 454 -12.70 14.87 -1.13
CA ILE A 454 -11.91 15.50 -0.06
C ILE A 454 -10.62 16.10 -0.61
N ASP A 455 -10.07 17.03 0.17
CA ASP A 455 -8.66 17.42 0.05
C ASP A 455 -7.87 16.56 1.06
N PRO A 456 -7.04 15.61 0.61
CA PRO A 456 -6.33 14.68 1.49
C PRO A 456 -5.28 15.36 2.37
N TYR A 457 -4.90 16.61 2.09
CA TYR A 457 -4.08 17.41 3.02
C TYR A 457 -4.86 18.01 4.18
N ARG A 458 -6.20 17.97 4.13
CA ARG A 458 -7.09 18.58 5.13
C ARG A 458 -8.01 17.58 5.82
N VAL A 459 -8.42 16.53 5.11
CA VAL A 459 -9.31 15.47 5.61
C VAL A 459 -8.62 14.15 5.34
N THR A 460 -8.23 13.44 6.39
CA THR A 460 -7.43 12.20 6.29
C THR A 460 -8.20 10.96 6.74
N ASP A 461 -9.44 11.15 7.18
CA ASP A 461 -10.30 10.18 7.87
C ASP A 461 -11.63 9.92 7.13
N SER A 462 -11.65 10.23 5.82
CA SER A 462 -12.83 10.12 4.95
C SER A 462 -14.09 10.75 5.55
N GLY A 463 -13.95 11.91 6.21
CA GLY A 463 -15.07 12.62 6.83
C GLY A 463 -15.44 12.06 8.20
N ARG A 464 -14.45 11.62 8.97
CA ARG A 464 -14.57 10.93 10.26
C ARG A 464 -15.30 9.58 10.20
N ALA A 465 -15.22 8.92 9.05
CA ALA A 465 -15.76 7.57 8.91
C ALA A 465 -14.70 6.51 9.24
N PHE A 466 -13.45 6.77 8.86
CA PHE A 466 -12.34 5.83 8.96
C PHE A 466 -11.16 6.49 9.68
N PRO A 467 -10.36 5.80 10.50
CA PRO A 467 -9.21 6.39 11.16
C PRO A 467 -8.24 7.03 10.17
N SER A 468 -7.64 8.15 10.56
CA SER A 468 -6.71 8.89 9.71
C SER A 468 -5.59 8.00 9.15
N GLY A 469 -5.46 8.01 7.83
CA GLY A 469 -4.47 7.20 7.09
C GLY A 469 -4.98 5.84 6.60
N ASP A 470 -6.12 5.34 7.06
CA ASP A 470 -6.71 4.13 6.47
C ASP A 470 -6.98 4.24 4.95
N PRO A 471 -7.58 5.33 4.43
CA PRO A 471 -8.07 5.32 3.04
C PRO A 471 -6.99 5.52 1.97
N PHE A 472 -5.80 5.99 2.33
CA PHE A 472 -4.74 6.26 1.36
C PHE A 472 -3.33 6.24 1.97
N LEU A 473 -2.36 5.87 1.13
CA LEU A 473 -0.93 5.89 1.38
C LEU A 473 -0.21 7.02 0.64
N VAL A 474 -0.83 7.60 -0.38
CA VAL A 474 -0.26 8.68 -1.19
C VAL A 474 -1.16 9.90 -1.21
N TYR A 475 -0.53 11.06 -1.30
CA TYR A 475 -1.17 12.35 -1.47
C TYR A 475 -0.97 12.86 -2.91
N PRO A 476 -1.85 13.75 -3.39
CA PRO A 476 -1.67 14.44 -4.66
C PRO A 476 -0.41 15.32 -4.64
N GLY A 477 0.42 15.26 -5.67
CA GLY A 477 1.52 16.20 -5.90
C GLY A 477 1.49 16.78 -7.32
N GLU A 478 2.36 17.76 -7.59
CA GLU A 478 2.43 18.44 -8.89
C GLU A 478 3.00 17.53 -9.98
N ASP A 479 4.10 16.83 -9.70
CA ASP A 479 4.82 15.97 -10.66
C ASP A 479 4.53 14.46 -10.48
N GLY A 480 3.62 14.11 -9.57
CA GLY A 480 3.36 12.72 -9.16
C GLY A 480 2.88 12.64 -7.72
N PRO A 481 2.67 11.42 -7.19
CA PRO A 481 2.23 11.25 -5.80
C PRO A 481 3.29 11.72 -4.80
N ILE A 482 2.84 12.37 -3.73
CA ILE A 482 3.64 12.56 -2.51
C ILE A 482 3.42 11.31 -1.63
N GLY A 483 4.48 10.54 -1.41
CA GLY A 483 4.43 9.33 -0.58
C GLY A 483 4.23 9.65 0.91
N SER A 484 3.69 8.68 1.66
CA SER A 484 3.63 8.74 3.13
C SER A 484 4.78 7.98 3.78
N LEU A 485 5.07 8.32 5.04
CA LEU A 485 5.93 7.53 5.92
C LEU A 485 5.43 6.08 6.00
N ARG A 486 4.11 5.87 6.05
CA ARG A 486 3.51 4.53 6.12
C ARG A 486 3.75 3.70 4.85
N LEU A 487 3.76 4.33 3.67
CA LEU A 487 4.11 3.65 2.42
C LEU A 487 5.55 3.14 2.45
N LYS A 488 6.50 3.96 2.93
CA LYS A 488 7.91 3.56 3.10
C LYS A 488 8.04 2.40 4.09
N VAL A 489 7.33 2.47 5.21
CA VAL A 489 7.32 1.40 6.23
C VAL A 489 6.68 0.10 5.72
N MET A 490 5.65 0.19 4.87
CA MET A 490 5.08 -1.01 4.21
C MET A 490 6.10 -1.66 3.28
N ARG A 491 6.84 -0.88 2.48
CA ARG A 491 7.94 -1.40 1.66
C ARG A 491 9.00 -2.08 2.54
N GLU A 492 9.38 -1.50 3.67
CA GLU A 492 10.30 -2.14 4.62
C GLU A 492 9.78 -3.50 5.12
N ALA A 493 8.48 -3.63 5.40
CA ALA A 493 7.86 -4.90 5.77
C ALA A 493 8.05 -5.98 4.68
N LEU A 494 7.84 -5.59 3.42
CA LEU A 494 8.03 -6.48 2.27
C LEU A 494 9.51 -6.86 2.08
N GLN A 495 10.44 -5.94 2.34
CA GLN A 495 11.88 -6.22 2.31
C GLN A 495 12.30 -7.18 3.44
N ASP A 496 11.76 -7.03 4.65
CA ASP A 496 12.01 -7.94 5.76
C ASP A 496 11.59 -9.38 5.42
N MET A 497 10.40 -9.55 4.81
CA MET A 497 9.92 -10.84 4.32
C MET A 497 10.87 -11.43 3.28
N ARG A 498 11.28 -10.66 2.28
CA ARG A 498 12.19 -11.09 1.20
C ARG A 498 13.57 -11.48 1.73
N ALA A 499 14.08 -10.80 2.75
CA ALA A 499 15.35 -11.16 3.36
C ALA A 499 15.27 -12.44 4.20
N LEU A 500 14.14 -12.67 4.89
CA LEU A 500 13.90 -13.96 5.55
C LEU A 500 13.79 -15.10 4.54
N GLN A 501 13.15 -14.87 3.39
CA GLN A 501 13.11 -15.84 2.29
C GLN A 501 14.52 -16.12 1.75
N LEU A 502 15.35 -15.10 1.55
CA LEU A 502 16.75 -15.28 1.15
C LEU A 502 17.53 -16.10 2.19
N LEU A 503 17.36 -15.82 3.48
CA LEU A 503 17.99 -16.61 4.53
C LEU A 503 17.49 -18.07 4.52
N GLU A 504 16.20 -18.29 4.27
CA GLU A 504 15.64 -19.63 4.12
C GLU A 504 16.24 -20.37 2.91
N GLU A 505 16.48 -19.70 1.79
CA GLU A 505 17.17 -20.30 0.63
C GLU A 505 18.63 -20.67 0.94
N LEU A 506 19.32 -19.85 1.74
CA LEU A 506 20.74 -20.04 2.06
C LEU A 506 21.00 -21.04 3.20
N ALA A 507 20.16 -21.01 4.24
CA ALA A 507 20.39 -21.72 5.51
C ALA A 507 19.22 -22.62 5.94
N GLY A 508 18.14 -22.66 5.18
CA GLY A 508 16.94 -23.42 5.47
C GLY A 508 15.94 -22.69 6.37
N ARG A 509 14.66 -23.06 6.26
CA ARG A 509 13.55 -22.44 7.01
C ARG A 509 13.73 -22.52 8.52
N GLU A 510 14.29 -23.63 9.04
CA GLU A 510 14.54 -23.79 10.47
C GLU A 510 15.47 -22.71 11.02
N ALA A 511 16.52 -22.34 10.27
CA ALA A 511 17.46 -21.30 10.68
C ALA A 511 16.82 -19.90 10.69
N ALA A 512 16.04 -19.58 9.65
CA ALA A 512 15.31 -18.33 9.57
C ALA A 512 14.26 -18.21 10.68
N MET A 513 13.47 -19.27 10.91
CA MET A 513 12.47 -19.31 11.99
C MET A 513 13.10 -19.24 13.38
N ALA A 514 14.27 -19.83 13.59
CA ALA A 514 14.99 -19.72 14.87
C ALA A 514 15.38 -18.27 15.20
N LEU A 515 15.61 -17.40 14.21
CA LEU A 515 15.80 -15.97 14.43
C LEU A 515 14.49 -15.24 14.72
N VAL A 516 13.43 -15.53 13.97
CA VAL A 516 12.09 -14.94 14.16
C VAL A 516 11.55 -15.23 15.56
N GLU A 517 11.77 -16.44 16.07
CA GLU A 517 11.30 -16.86 17.39
C GLU A 517 12.34 -16.64 18.50
N LYS A 518 13.45 -15.96 18.18
CA LYS A 518 14.46 -15.61 19.18
C LYS A 518 13.94 -14.49 20.07
N GLN A 519 14.02 -14.68 21.40
CA GLN A 519 13.67 -13.66 22.39
C GLN A 519 12.22 -13.15 22.27
N VAL A 520 11.30 -14.01 21.86
CA VAL A 520 9.86 -13.75 21.95
C VAL A 520 9.29 -14.50 23.15
N ASP A 521 8.48 -13.82 23.96
CA ASP A 521 7.88 -14.44 25.16
C ASP A 521 6.77 -15.43 24.80
N GLU A 522 6.08 -15.17 23.68
CA GLU A 522 5.01 -15.99 23.12
C GLU A 522 5.27 -16.24 21.62
N PRO A 523 4.78 -17.37 21.06
CA PRO A 523 4.87 -17.60 19.63
C PRO A 523 4.22 -16.47 18.83
N ILE A 524 4.94 -15.93 17.84
CA ILE A 524 4.40 -14.90 16.95
C ILE A 524 3.17 -15.43 16.22
N THR A 525 2.07 -14.70 16.30
CA THR A 525 0.85 -14.85 15.51
C THR A 525 0.47 -13.50 14.88
N PHE A 526 -0.67 -13.43 14.20
CA PHE A 526 -1.18 -12.14 13.73
C PHE A 526 -1.61 -11.19 14.86
N SER A 527 -1.92 -11.73 16.06
CA SER A 527 -2.44 -10.95 17.21
C SER A 527 -1.55 -10.98 18.46
N SER A 528 -0.50 -11.79 18.48
CA SER A 528 0.55 -11.79 19.52
C SER A 528 1.92 -11.68 18.86
N TYR A 529 2.63 -10.58 19.11
CA TYR A 529 3.95 -10.30 18.55
C TYR A 529 4.65 -9.20 19.37
N PRO A 530 5.99 -9.10 19.32
CA PRO A 530 6.73 -8.01 19.97
C PRO A 530 6.34 -6.65 19.38
N ARG A 531 5.94 -5.71 20.24
CA ARG A 531 5.41 -4.40 19.84
C ARG A 531 6.47 -3.31 19.64
N GLU A 532 7.67 -3.54 20.16
CA GLU A 532 8.73 -2.54 20.18
C GLU A 532 9.52 -2.49 18.86
N ALA A 533 9.76 -1.27 18.34
CA ALA A 533 10.55 -1.05 17.13
C ALA A 533 11.97 -1.65 17.23
N ALA A 534 12.57 -1.62 18.43
CA ALA A 534 13.90 -2.17 18.67
C ALA A 534 14.00 -3.68 18.38
N TRP A 535 12.91 -4.44 18.58
CA TRP A 535 12.90 -5.87 18.26
C TRP A 535 12.95 -6.09 16.74
N LEU A 536 12.14 -5.37 15.96
CA LEU A 536 12.15 -5.47 14.49
C LEU A 536 13.52 -5.10 13.91
N LEU A 537 14.08 -3.98 14.37
CA LEU A 537 15.40 -3.52 13.94
C LEU A 537 16.48 -4.56 14.30
N GLY A 538 16.45 -5.10 15.52
CA GLY A 538 17.37 -6.13 15.95
C GLY A 538 17.23 -7.44 15.17
N LEU A 539 16.01 -7.86 14.86
CA LEU A 539 15.74 -9.04 14.02
C LEU A 539 16.29 -8.82 12.61
N ARG A 540 16.07 -7.65 12.02
CA ARG A 540 16.56 -7.34 10.67
C ARG A 540 18.08 -7.42 10.58
N GLU A 541 18.78 -6.83 11.55
CA GLU A 541 20.25 -6.92 11.62
C GLU A 541 20.72 -8.37 11.83
N ALA A 542 20.04 -9.15 12.68
CA ALA A 542 20.38 -10.56 12.88
C ALA A 542 20.19 -11.42 11.61
N VAL A 543 19.15 -11.14 10.82
CA VAL A 543 18.92 -11.79 9.51
C VAL A 543 20.03 -11.42 8.53
N ASN A 544 20.40 -10.14 8.46
CA ASN A 544 21.49 -9.65 7.61
C ASN A 544 22.85 -10.28 7.98
N ASP A 545 23.16 -10.36 9.27
CA ASP A 545 24.36 -11.04 9.77
C ASP A 545 24.38 -12.52 9.39
N ALA A 546 23.24 -13.22 9.50
CA ALA A 546 23.13 -14.62 9.14
C ALA A 546 23.28 -14.85 7.62
N ILE A 547 22.71 -13.98 6.79
CA ILE A 547 22.90 -14.00 5.33
C ILE A 547 24.40 -13.84 5.00
N LYS A 548 25.05 -12.82 5.58
CA LYS A 548 26.48 -12.55 5.38
C LYS A 548 27.36 -13.74 5.77
N GLN A 549 27.07 -14.40 6.89
CA GLN A 549 27.79 -15.59 7.35
C GLN A 549 27.58 -16.80 6.42
N SER A 550 26.36 -16.99 5.93
CA SER A 550 26.00 -18.09 5.03
C SER A 550 26.76 -17.97 3.69
N ILE A 551 26.86 -16.75 3.15
CA ILE A 551 27.61 -16.48 1.91
C ILE A 551 29.09 -16.81 2.06
N HIS A 552 29.72 -16.40 3.17
CA HIS A 552 31.13 -16.70 3.43
C HIS A 552 31.41 -18.18 3.65
N SER A 553 30.41 -18.98 4.02
CA SER A 553 30.57 -20.43 4.23
C SER A 553 30.49 -21.24 2.92
N HIS A 554 30.04 -20.61 1.83
CA HIS A 554 29.91 -21.20 0.50
C HIS A 554 30.99 -20.76 -0.50
N LEU A 555 31.89 -19.85 -0.10
CA LEU A 555 33.11 -19.45 -0.82
C LEU A 555 34.33 -20.17 -0.24
#